data_AF-A0AAU3BTK8-F1
#
_entry.id   AF-A0AAU3BTK8-F1
#
_cell.length_a   1.000
_cell.length_b   1.000
_cell.length_c   1.000
_cell.angle_alpha   90.00
_cell.angle_beta   90.00
_cell.angle_gamma   90.00
#
_symmetry.space_group_name_H-M   'P 1'
#
loop_
_entity.id
_entity.type
_entity.pdbx_description
1 polymer ?
#
loop_
_entity_poly.entity_id
_entity_poly.type
_entity_poly.pdbx_seq_one_letter_code
_entity_poly.pdbx_strand_id
1 'polypeptide(L)'
;MSFDVINAVNWSGIPNPTRDQGDDPEGVAEALRLLTVSTTANETGDAAARLAGRGFVWGHAAMVFPAAYAATPILLDLVEHGRRPRIRDAAVGLVSDALGCFPAAGFNRVDTSYGADVPLCCAIARHIRGRRDVLLAHGRSGKRLLAEAELHWRLTLEETERRPDGSLTAIAFLEGTPFDAPAEAEVHAPSFVRAARAVCVVDALTADASGAACVQLGQAPAEAVPGCTLHPAECGLREH
;
A
#
# COMPACT_ATOMS: atom_id res chain seq x y z
N MET A 1 17.79 12.30 7.96
CA MET A 1 16.99 12.31 6.72
C MET A 1 17.19 13.65 6.02
N SER A 2 17.40 13.64 4.71
CA SER A 2 17.46 14.85 3.89
C SER A 2 16.06 15.27 3.45
N PHE A 3 15.82 16.56 3.26
CA PHE A 3 14.58 17.03 2.62
C PHE A 3 14.49 16.68 1.13
N ASP A 4 15.58 16.20 0.54
CA ASP A 4 15.63 15.83 -0.89
C ASP A 4 14.58 14.76 -1.24
N VAL A 5 14.32 13.80 -0.36
CA VAL A 5 13.30 12.76 -0.61
C VAL A 5 11.87 13.33 -0.60
N ILE A 6 11.60 14.35 0.23
CA ILE A 6 10.30 15.04 0.23
C ILE A 6 10.18 15.89 -1.04
N ASN A 7 11.25 16.59 -1.43
CA ASN A 7 11.23 17.48 -2.60
C ASN A 7 11.25 16.72 -3.94
N ALA A 8 11.68 15.46 -3.96
CA ALA A 8 11.68 14.62 -5.16
C ALA A 8 10.28 14.17 -5.59
N VAL A 9 9.30 14.21 -4.68
CA VAL A 9 7.90 13.88 -4.98
C VAL A 9 7.23 15.06 -5.66
N ASN A 10 6.58 14.82 -6.81
CA ASN A 10 5.72 15.82 -7.46
C ASN A 10 4.37 15.92 -6.73
N TRP A 11 4.35 16.56 -5.57
CA TRP A 11 3.14 16.70 -4.73
C TRP A 11 1.99 17.36 -5.49
N SER A 12 2.26 18.41 -6.27
CA SER A 12 1.25 19.12 -7.08
C SER A 12 0.58 18.24 -8.15
N GLY A 13 1.23 17.13 -8.55
CA GLY A 13 0.68 16.16 -9.49
C GLY A 13 -0.18 15.09 -8.84
N ILE A 14 -0.24 15.03 -7.51
CA ILE A 14 -1.07 14.08 -6.78
C ILE A 14 -2.51 14.62 -6.73
N PRO A 15 -3.54 13.81 -7.03
CA PRO A 15 -4.92 14.28 -6.95
C PRO A 15 -5.32 14.70 -5.53
N ASN A 16 -6.07 15.81 -5.42
CA ASN A 16 -6.77 16.22 -4.21
C ASN A 16 -8.28 15.86 -4.34
N PRO A 17 -8.77 14.83 -3.62
CA PRO A 17 -10.15 14.35 -3.74
C PRO A 17 -11.23 15.34 -3.28
N THR A 18 -10.98 16.13 -2.24
CA THR A 18 -12.00 17.06 -1.68
C THR A 18 -12.03 18.39 -2.43
N ARG A 19 -10.94 18.75 -3.11
CA ARG A 19 -10.69 20.08 -3.70
C ARG A 19 -10.59 21.20 -2.67
N ASP A 20 -10.66 20.87 -1.39
CA ASP A 20 -10.44 21.83 -0.32
C ASP A 20 -8.94 22.10 -0.23
N GLN A 21 -8.56 23.38 -0.16
CA GLN A 21 -7.16 23.78 0.01
C GLN A 21 -6.53 23.19 1.28
N GLY A 22 -7.38 22.86 2.27
CA GLY A 22 -6.94 22.19 3.50
C GLY A 22 -6.31 20.83 3.26
N ASP A 23 -6.71 20.14 2.20
CA ASP A 23 -6.32 18.77 1.84
C ASP A 23 -5.34 18.70 0.67
N ASP A 24 -4.73 19.83 0.31
CA ASP A 24 -3.73 19.88 -0.75
C ASP A 24 -2.54 18.95 -0.41
N PRO A 25 -2.13 18.04 -1.32
CA PRO A 25 -0.91 17.25 -1.19
C PRO A 25 0.35 18.07 -0.89
N GLU A 26 0.44 19.34 -1.30
CA GLU A 26 1.56 20.20 -0.90
C GLU A 26 1.61 20.44 0.63
N GLY A 27 0.45 20.48 1.28
CA GLY A 27 0.34 20.56 2.74
C GLY A 27 0.89 19.31 3.43
N VAL A 28 0.81 18.14 2.78
CA VAL A 28 1.45 16.90 3.26
C VAL A 28 2.97 17.05 3.25
N ALA A 29 3.54 17.61 2.19
CA ALA A 29 4.97 17.88 2.10
C ALA A 29 5.45 18.84 3.20
N GLU A 30 4.71 19.92 3.46
CA GLU A 30 5.01 20.85 4.56
C GLU A 30 5.00 20.13 5.92
N ALA A 31 3.95 19.35 6.20
CA ALA A 31 3.82 18.64 7.46
C ALA A 31 4.93 17.58 7.65
N LEU A 32 5.36 16.87 6.59
CA LEU A 32 6.51 15.97 6.62
C LEU A 32 7.82 16.70 6.92
N ARG A 33 8.04 17.89 6.35
CA ARG A 33 9.22 18.71 6.66
C ARG A 33 9.22 19.12 8.12
N LEU A 34 8.09 19.59 8.63
CA LEU A 34 7.92 19.94 10.04
C LEU A 34 8.24 18.74 10.93
N LEU A 35 7.62 17.59 10.68
CA LEU A 35 7.85 16.36 11.46
C LEU A 35 9.33 15.95 11.48
N THR A 36 10.02 16.09 10.34
CA THR A 36 11.44 15.75 10.20
C THR A 36 12.35 16.61 11.08
N VAL A 37 12.01 17.88 11.29
CA VAL A 37 12.81 18.83 12.08
C VAL A 37 12.31 19.04 13.50
N SER A 38 11.14 18.51 13.86
CA SER A 38 10.55 18.67 15.18
C SER A 38 11.53 18.33 16.30
N THR A 39 11.75 19.29 17.19
CA THR A 39 12.66 19.17 18.32
C THR A 39 11.93 18.97 19.63
N THR A 40 10.64 19.32 19.71
CA THR A 40 9.80 19.19 20.91
C THR A 40 8.65 18.19 20.72
N ALA A 41 7.99 17.83 21.82
CA ALA A 41 6.81 16.97 21.78
C ALA A 41 5.64 17.66 21.06
N ASN A 42 5.39 18.94 21.36
CA ASN A 42 4.32 19.72 20.74
C ASN A 42 4.53 19.85 19.23
N GLU A 43 5.74 20.20 18.79
CA GLU A 43 6.06 20.27 17.34
C GLU A 43 5.87 18.93 16.63
N THR A 44 6.16 17.81 17.30
CA THR A 44 5.94 16.48 16.74
C THR A 44 4.44 16.18 16.63
N GLY A 45 3.68 16.49 17.69
CA GLY A 45 2.24 16.31 17.74
C GLY A 45 1.51 17.17 16.70
N ASP A 46 1.88 18.45 16.57
CA ASP A 46 1.27 19.38 15.61
C ASP A 46 1.54 18.95 14.17
N ALA A 47 2.76 18.52 13.86
CA ALA A 47 3.09 18.01 12.53
C ALA A 47 2.33 16.71 12.21
N ALA A 48 2.23 15.79 13.18
CA ALA A 48 1.45 14.56 13.02
C ALA A 48 -0.05 14.85 12.87
N ALA A 49 -0.61 15.78 13.65
CA ALA A 49 -2.01 16.17 13.54
C ALA A 49 -2.33 16.82 12.19
N ARG A 50 -1.39 17.59 11.61
CA ARG A 50 -1.53 18.12 10.25
C ARG A 50 -1.61 17.01 9.20
N LEU A 51 -0.85 15.91 9.36
CA LEU A 51 -0.95 14.76 8.47
C LEU A 51 -2.26 13.97 8.68
N ALA A 52 -2.67 13.77 9.94
CA ALA A 52 -3.86 12.99 10.29
C ALA A 52 -5.20 13.71 10.14
N GLY A 53 -5.20 15.01 9.78
CA GLY A 53 -6.41 15.80 9.61
C GLY A 53 -6.50 16.53 8.28
N ARG A 54 -5.67 16.17 7.29
CA ARG A 54 -5.57 16.82 5.97
C ARG A 54 -5.26 15.78 4.89
N GLY A 55 -4.82 16.23 3.71
CA GLY A 55 -4.58 15.48 2.47
C GLY A 55 -3.69 14.22 2.51
N PHE A 56 -3.31 13.71 3.69
CA PHE A 56 -2.73 12.38 3.91
C PHE A 56 -3.79 11.41 4.44
N VAL A 57 -4.36 11.69 5.62
CA VAL A 57 -5.49 10.95 6.23
C VAL A 57 -6.44 11.97 6.84
N TRP A 58 -7.74 11.71 6.72
CA TRP A 58 -8.77 12.41 7.48
C TRP A 58 -9.26 11.52 8.63
N GLY A 59 -8.59 11.61 9.78
CA GLY A 59 -8.77 10.66 10.89
C GLY A 59 -10.19 10.60 11.43
N HIS A 60 -10.93 11.71 11.43
CA HIS A 60 -12.34 11.73 11.87
C HIS A 60 -13.30 11.03 10.91
N ALA A 61 -12.97 10.98 9.63
CA ALA A 61 -13.75 10.27 8.62
C ALA A 61 -13.22 8.83 8.42
N ALA A 62 -12.08 8.45 9.00
CA ALA A 62 -11.38 7.22 8.66
C ALA A 62 -11.10 7.10 7.14
N MET A 63 -10.74 8.23 6.51
CA MET A 63 -10.47 8.34 5.08
C MET A 63 -8.97 8.51 4.82
N VAL A 64 -8.43 7.84 3.79
CA VAL A 64 -7.04 8.02 3.32
C VAL A 64 -7.00 8.59 1.90
N PHE A 65 -6.04 9.48 1.66
CA PHE A 65 -5.88 10.19 0.39
C PHE A 65 -4.74 9.61 -0.45
N PRO A 66 -4.71 9.83 -1.78
CA PRO A 66 -3.64 9.36 -2.65
C PRO A 66 -2.22 9.75 -2.21
N ALA A 67 -2.06 10.93 -1.58
CA ALA A 67 -0.75 11.39 -1.10
C ALA A 67 -0.16 10.47 -0.01
N ALA A 68 -0.96 9.63 0.65
CA ALA A 68 -0.49 8.65 1.61
C ALA A 68 0.47 7.62 1.00
N TYR A 69 0.27 7.24 -0.27
CA TYR A 69 1.19 6.37 -0.99
C TYR A 69 2.58 6.98 -1.08
N ALA A 70 2.68 8.24 -1.53
CA ALA A 70 3.96 8.93 -1.68
C ALA A 70 4.63 9.27 -0.32
N ALA A 71 3.82 9.55 0.70
CA ALA A 71 4.32 9.87 2.04
C ALA A 71 4.80 8.65 2.84
N THR A 72 4.23 7.46 2.59
CA THR A 72 4.57 6.22 3.32
C THR A 72 6.06 5.88 3.33
N PRO A 73 6.79 5.84 2.19
CA PRO A 73 8.23 5.55 2.22
C PRO A 73 9.02 6.60 3.01
N ILE A 74 8.63 7.88 2.97
CA ILE A 74 9.25 8.95 3.76
C ILE A 74 9.00 8.73 5.25
N LEU A 75 7.77 8.38 5.65
CA LEU A 75 7.45 8.07 7.03
C LEU A 75 8.22 6.84 7.53
N LEU A 76 8.35 5.78 6.73
CA LEU A 76 9.12 4.59 7.09
C LEU A 76 10.62 4.90 7.25
N ASP A 77 11.19 5.79 6.43
CA ASP A 77 12.55 6.27 6.62
C ASP A 77 12.70 7.09 7.91
N LEU A 78 11.64 7.79 8.36
CA LEU A 78 11.62 8.45 9.67
C LEU A 78 11.55 7.45 10.82
N VAL A 79 10.91 6.29 10.65
CA VAL A 79 10.95 5.19 11.63
C VAL A 79 12.40 4.71 11.82
N GLU A 80 13.14 4.54 10.73
CA GLU A 80 14.51 4.06 10.74
C GLU A 80 15.50 5.10 11.27
N HIS A 81 15.43 6.33 10.73
CA HIS A 81 16.46 7.35 10.88
C HIS A 81 16.00 8.60 11.64
N GLY A 82 14.78 8.61 12.17
CA GLY A 82 14.26 9.70 12.97
C GLY A 82 15.16 9.99 14.17
N ARG A 83 15.49 11.27 14.38
CA ARG A 83 16.45 11.70 15.41
C ARG A 83 15.93 11.51 16.84
N ARG A 84 14.61 11.46 17.02
CA ARG A 84 13.95 11.38 18.32
C ARG A 84 12.99 10.18 18.33
N PRO A 85 12.90 9.42 19.43
CA PRO A 85 11.95 8.30 19.55
C PRO A 85 10.52 8.69 19.17
N ARG A 86 10.02 9.83 19.69
CA ARG A 86 8.68 10.35 19.36
C ARG A 86 8.39 10.57 17.88
N ILE A 87 9.40 10.92 17.07
CA ILE A 87 9.22 11.08 15.61
C ILE A 87 8.99 9.71 14.98
N ARG A 88 9.76 8.70 15.42
CA ARG A 88 9.62 7.32 14.95
C ARG A 88 8.24 6.76 15.33
N ASP A 89 7.82 7.00 16.57
CA ASP A 89 6.50 6.56 17.06
C ASP A 89 5.36 7.23 16.29
N ALA A 90 5.44 8.55 16.06
CA ALA A 90 4.47 9.27 15.26
C ALA A 90 4.42 8.77 13.82
N ALA A 91 5.57 8.50 13.20
CA ALA A 91 5.64 7.99 11.84
C ALA A 91 5.00 6.59 11.71
N VAL A 92 5.24 5.67 12.66
CA VAL A 92 4.56 4.37 12.68
C VAL A 92 3.05 4.53 12.85
N GLY A 93 2.61 5.42 13.74
CA GLY A 93 1.18 5.71 13.94
C GLY A 93 0.51 6.19 12.65
N LEU A 94 1.10 7.17 11.97
CA LEU A 94 0.57 7.73 10.73
C LEU A 94 0.48 6.68 9.59
N VAL A 95 1.48 5.80 9.46
CA VAL A 95 1.44 4.73 8.47
C VAL A 95 0.37 3.69 8.82
N SER A 96 0.18 3.39 10.11
CA SER A 96 -0.90 2.51 10.57
C SER A 96 -2.27 3.11 10.28
N ASP A 97 -2.46 4.40 10.53
CA ASP A 97 -3.71 5.11 10.22
C ASP A 97 -3.99 5.07 8.71
N ALA A 98 -2.99 5.33 7.88
CA ALA A 98 -3.13 5.29 6.42
C ALA A 98 -3.52 3.90 5.88
N LEU A 99 -2.98 2.82 6.47
CA LEU A 99 -3.34 1.46 6.09
C LEU A 99 -4.73 1.06 6.62
N GLY A 100 -5.10 1.54 7.81
CA GLY A 100 -6.37 1.22 8.47
C GLY A 100 -7.59 1.96 7.91
N CYS A 101 -7.39 3.13 7.30
CA CYS A 101 -8.47 3.95 6.74
C CYS A 101 -8.97 3.45 5.36
N PHE A 102 -10.15 3.92 4.95
CA PHE A 102 -10.72 3.66 3.63
C PHE A 102 -10.29 4.75 2.64
N PRO A 103 -9.87 4.41 1.42
CA PRO A 103 -9.53 5.43 0.44
C PRO A 103 -10.70 6.35 0.11
N ALA A 104 -10.44 7.62 -0.17
CA ALA A 104 -11.47 8.54 -0.66
C ALA A 104 -12.16 7.97 -1.93
N ALA A 105 -13.49 8.06 -2.00
CA ALA A 105 -14.26 7.50 -3.12
C ALA A 105 -13.76 7.97 -4.50
N GLY A 106 -13.58 7.03 -5.43
CA GLY A 106 -12.99 7.28 -6.74
C GLY A 106 -11.46 7.49 -6.76
N PHE A 107 -10.79 7.45 -5.60
CA PHE A 107 -9.34 7.64 -5.44
C PHE A 107 -8.67 6.48 -4.68
N ASN A 108 -9.27 5.30 -4.75
CA ASN A 108 -8.73 4.08 -4.14
C ASN A 108 -7.58 3.42 -4.90
N ARG A 109 -7.14 3.99 -6.02
CA ARG A 109 -6.08 3.44 -6.88
C ARG A 109 -4.92 4.41 -7.06
N VAL A 110 -3.73 3.86 -7.25
CA VAL A 110 -2.51 4.60 -7.57
C VAL A 110 -1.70 3.88 -8.64
N ASP A 111 -1.02 4.67 -9.48
CA ASP A 111 0.01 4.14 -10.37
C ASP A 111 1.31 3.99 -9.58
N THR A 112 1.97 2.85 -9.77
CA THR A 112 3.19 2.47 -9.06
C THR A 112 4.27 2.09 -10.06
N SER A 113 5.52 1.97 -9.61
CA SER A 113 6.62 1.51 -10.48
C SER A 113 6.46 0.05 -10.95
N TYR A 114 5.52 -0.70 -10.39
CA TYR A 114 5.32 -2.13 -10.65
C TYR A 114 3.90 -2.46 -11.15
N GLY A 115 3.10 -1.46 -11.48
CA GLY A 115 1.75 -1.65 -12.01
C GLY A 115 0.93 -0.37 -11.97
N ALA A 116 -0.02 -0.25 -12.91
CA ALA A 116 -1.02 0.80 -12.94
C ALA A 116 -2.27 0.39 -12.14
N ASP A 117 -3.02 1.39 -11.66
CA ASP A 117 -4.30 1.20 -10.94
C ASP A 117 -4.24 0.23 -9.73
N VAL A 118 -3.11 0.15 -9.04
CA VAL A 118 -2.96 -0.73 -7.87
C VAL A 118 -3.84 -0.21 -6.73
N PRO A 119 -4.57 -1.06 -5.98
CA PRO A 119 -5.28 -0.62 -4.79
C PRO A 119 -4.35 0.15 -3.84
N LEU A 120 -4.77 1.35 -3.41
CA LEU A 120 -3.97 2.27 -2.61
C LEU A 120 -3.44 1.60 -1.33
N CYS A 121 -4.31 0.85 -0.63
CA CYS A 121 -3.93 0.11 0.57
C CYS A 121 -2.89 -0.99 0.28
N CYS A 122 -3.00 -1.69 -0.86
CA CYS A 122 -2.01 -2.68 -1.29
C CYS A 122 -0.66 -2.03 -1.63
N ALA A 123 -0.67 -0.84 -2.23
CA ALA A 123 0.55 -0.09 -2.55
C ALA A 123 1.28 0.37 -1.27
N ILE A 124 0.54 0.89 -0.29
CA ILE A 124 1.06 1.23 1.04
C ILE A 124 1.60 -0.01 1.76
N ALA A 125 0.83 -1.10 1.78
CA ALA A 125 1.23 -2.36 2.41
C ALA A 125 2.54 -2.93 1.84
N ARG A 126 2.76 -2.80 0.53
CA ARG A 126 4.04 -3.19 -0.09
C ARG A 126 5.22 -2.40 0.46
N HIS A 127 5.10 -1.08 0.62
CA HIS A 127 6.15 -0.26 1.22
C HIS A 127 6.44 -0.69 2.67
N ILE A 128 5.41 -0.99 3.45
CA ILE A 128 5.53 -1.49 4.83
C ILE A 128 6.31 -2.81 4.86
N ARG A 129 5.94 -3.79 4.01
CA ARG A 129 6.65 -5.07 3.92
C ARG A 129 8.12 -4.90 3.50
N GLY A 130 8.40 -3.96 2.59
CA GLY A 130 9.77 -3.62 2.17
C GLY A 130 10.65 -3.05 3.29
N ARG A 131 10.06 -2.68 4.44
CA ARG A 131 10.76 -2.16 5.63
C ARG A 131 10.60 -3.09 6.84
N ARG A 132 10.44 -4.40 6.60
CA ARG A 132 10.22 -5.43 7.64
C ARG A 132 11.19 -5.32 8.81
N ASP A 133 12.50 -5.33 8.55
CA ASP A 133 13.51 -5.36 9.61
C ASP A 133 13.47 -4.11 10.50
N VAL A 134 13.25 -2.94 9.89
CA VAL A 134 13.08 -1.66 10.59
C VAL A 134 11.87 -1.72 11.52
N LEU A 135 10.75 -2.22 11.03
CA LEU A 135 9.50 -2.31 11.80
C LEU A 135 9.57 -3.37 12.90
N LEU A 136 10.23 -4.49 12.66
CA LEU A 136 10.50 -5.49 13.70
C LEU A 136 11.36 -4.91 14.82
N ALA A 137 12.41 -4.16 14.48
CA ALA A 137 13.29 -3.48 15.43
C ALA A 137 12.56 -2.37 16.21
N HIS A 138 11.53 -1.74 15.63
CA HIS A 138 10.70 -0.74 16.32
C HIS A 138 9.82 -1.35 17.43
N GLY A 139 9.57 -2.66 17.43
CA GLY A 139 8.89 -3.36 18.51
C GLY A 139 7.40 -3.63 18.26
N ARG A 140 6.57 -3.53 19.30
CA ARG A 140 5.16 -4.01 19.23
C ARG A 140 4.34 -3.30 18.16
N SER A 141 4.44 -1.99 18.05
CA SER A 141 3.68 -1.21 17.07
C SER A 141 4.09 -1.55 15.63
N GLY A 142 5.40 -1.73 15.38
CA GLY A 142 5.89 -2.13 14.06
C GLY A 142 5.50 -3.58 13.70
N LYS A 143 5.51 -4.51 14.66
CA LYS A 143 4.99 -5.87 14.47
C LYS A 143 3.50 -5.89 14.11
N ARG A 144 2.70 -5.06 14.78
CA ARG A 144 1.27 -4.92 14.47
C ARG A 144 1.07 -4.36 13.06
N LEU A 145 1.77 -3.29 12.71
CA LEU A 145 1.70 -2.68 11.39
C LEU A 145 2.09 -3.67 10.28
N LEU A 146 3.13 -4.48 10.52
CA LEU A 146 3.49 -5.57 9.60
C LEU A 146 2.35 -6.58 9.47
N ALA A 147 1.80 -7.07 10.57
CA ALA A 147 0.70 -8.03 10.52
C ALA A 147 -0.51 -7.50 9.74
N GLU A 148 -0.85 -6.21 9.88
CA GLU A 148 -1.91 -5.57 9.08
C GLU A 148 -1.52 -5.50 7.60
N ALA A 149 -0.28 -5.13 7.27
CA ALA A 149 0.19 -5.08 5.88
C ALA A 149 0.29 -6.47 5.22
N GLU A 150 0.52 -7.54 5.97
CA GLU A 150 0.57 -8.90 5.44
C GLU A 150 -0.81 -9.40 4.96
N LEU A 151 -1.93 -8.80 5.42
CA LEU A 151 -3.28 -9.12 4.93
C LEU A 151 -3.50 -8.64 3.49
N HIS A 152 -2.74 -7.64 3.05
CA HIS A 152 -2.77 -7.13 1.68
C HIS A 152 -1.83 -7.92 0.78
N TRP A 153 -2.20 -9.19 0.54
CA TRP A 153 -1.39 -10.11 -0.24
C TRP A 153 -1.23 -9.67 -1.70
N ARG A 154 -0.19 -10.17 -2.35
CA ARG A 154 0.08 -10.00 -3.79
C ARG A 154 0.71 -11.28 -4.32
N LEU A 155 0.12 -11.86 -5.36
CA LEU A 155 0.74 -12.95 -6.12
C LEU A 155 1.37 -12.40 -7.39
N THR A 156 2.57 -12.84 -7.74
CA THR A 156 3.18 -12.61 -9.05
C THR A 156 3.22 -13.93 -9.80
N LEU A 157 2.56 -14.03 -10.95
CA LEU A 157 2.59 -15.26 -11.74
C LEU A 157 3.94 -15.39 -12.44
N GLU A 158 4.64 -16.50 -12.25
CA GLU A 158 5.95 -16.78 -12.85
C GLU A 158 5.84 -17.76 -14.01
N GLU A 159 5.02 -18.80 -13.82
CA GLU A 159 4.71 -19.79 -14.85
C GLU A 159 3.21 -20.06 -14.85
N THR A 160 2.61 -20.29 -16.01
CA THR A 160 1.17 -20.54 -16.16
C THR A 160 0.91 -21.70 -17.12
N GLU A 161 0.02 -22.60 -16.72
CA GLU A 161 -0.49 -23.70 -17.55
C GLU A 161 -2.02 -23.62 -17.59
N ARG A 162 -2.57 -23.39 -18.78
CA ARG A 162 -4.02 -23.36 -18.98
C ARG A 162 -4.55 -24.76 -19.27
N ARG A 163 -5.61 -25.14 -18.58
CA ARG A 163 -6.28 -26.43 -18.76
C ARG A 163 -7.40 -26.34 -19.79
N PRO A 164 -7.81 -27.47 -20.41
CA PRO A 164 -8.90 -27.50 -21.38
C PRO A 164 -10.27 -27.04 -20.83
N ASP A 165 -10.47 -27.11 -19.52
CA ASP A 165 -11.69 -26.66 -18.82
C ASP A 165 -11.72 -25.13 -18.58
N GLY A 166 -10.69 -24.41 -19.03
CA GLY A 166 -10.56 -22.96 -18.88
C GLY A 166 -9.92 -22.52 -17.56
N SER A 167 -9.65 -23.43 -16.62
CA SER A 167 -8.87 -23.13 -15.42
C SER A 167 -7.39 -22.92 -15.73
N LEU A 168 -6.68 -22.24 -14.83
CA LEU A 168 -5.26 -21.97 -14.96
C LEU A 168 -4.54 -22.42 -13.70
N THR A 169 -3.50 -23.23 -13.85
CA THR A 169 -2.54 -23.54 -12.78
C THR A 169 -1.33 -22.63 -12.96
N ALA A 170 -0.82 -22.04 -11.90
CA ALA A 170 0.37 -21.20 -11.96
C ALA A 170 1.34 -21.47 -10.82
N ILE A 171 2.63 -21.36 -11.15
CA ILE A 171 3.68 -21.12 -10.17
C ILE A 171 3.78 -19.62 -9.99
N ALA A 172 3.82 -19.18 -8.73
CA ALA A 172 3.75 -17.78 -8.37
C ALA A 172 4.63 -17.48 -7.16
N PHE A 173 4.92 -16.19 -6.98
CA PHE A 173 5.53 -15.65 -5.77
C PHE A 173 4.49 -14.88 -4.96
N LEU A 174 4.27 -15.28 -3.71
CA LEU A 174 3.38 -14.66 -2.75
C LEU A 174 4.15 -13.68 -1.84
N GLU A 175 3.73 -12.42 -1.87
CA GLU A 175 4.05 -11.43 -0.85
C GLU A 175 2.81 -11.24 0.04
N GLY A 176 2.96 -11.31 1.36
CA GLY A 176 1.81 -11.34 2.26
C GLY A 176 1.74 -12.63 3.06
N THR A 177 0.71 -12.75 3.89
CA THR A 177 0.36 -14.03 4.51
C THR A 177 -0.46 -14.87 3.52
N PRO A 178 -0.24 -16.21 3.46
CA PRO A 178 -1.16 -17.11 2.79
C PRO A 178 -2.60 -16.90 3.27
N PHE A 179 -3.55 -16.96 2.34
CA PHE A 179 -4.96 -16.73 2.61
C PHE A 179 -5.79 -17.97 2.31
N ASP A 180 -6.98 -18.03 2.90
CA ASP A 180 -7.93 -19.11 2.67
C ASP A 180 -8.54 -18.97 1.27
N ALA A 181 -8.49 -20.05 0.49
CA ALA A 181 -9.17 -20.16 -0.80
C ALA A 181 -10.54 -20.86 -0.62
N PRO A 182 -11.57 -20.50 -1.41
CA PRO A 182 -11.52 -19.62 -2.57
C PRO A 182 -11.49 -18.12 -2.21
N ALA A 183 -10.80 -17.31 -3.02
CA ALA A 183 -10.75 -15.85 -2.85
C ALA A 183 -10.80 -15.11 -4.20
N GLU A 184 -11.50 -13.98 -4.26
CA GLU A 184 -11.54 -13.13 -5.45
C GLU A 184 -10.28 -12.27 -5.58
N ALA A 185 -9.76 -12.22 -6.81
CA ALA A 185 -8.53 -11.53 -7.13
C ALA A 185 -8.70 -10.65 -8.36
N GLU A 186 -8.22 -9.41 -8.28
CA GLU A 186 -8.03 -8.54 -9.43
C GLU A 186 -6.71 -8.88 -10.14
N VAL A 187 -6.76 -9.05 -11.46
CA VAL A 187 -5.61 -9.34 -12.32
C VAL A 187 -5.06 -8.05 -12.90
N HIS A 188 -3.78 -7.80 -12.66
CA HIS A 188 -3.06 -6.66 -13.24
C HIS A 188 -2.00 -7.18 -14.21
N ALA A 189 -2.08 -6.69 -15.45
CA ALA A 189 -1.11 -7.01 -16.48
C ALA A 189 0.25 -6.33 -16.20
N PRO A 190 1.37 -6.91 -16.66
CA PRO A 190 2.70 -6.30 -16.51
C PRO A 190 2.86 -4.99 -17.29
N SER A 191 2.00 -4.72 -18.27
CA SER A 191 2.02 -3.47 -19.03
C SER A 191 1.33 -2.34 -18.26
N PHE A 192 1.93 -1.14 -18.26
CA PHE A 192 1.32 0.10 -17.78
C PHE A 192 0.11 0.58 -18.62
N VAL A 193 -0.33 -0.21 -19.60
CA VAL A 193 -1.56 0.06 -20.35
C VAL A 193 -2.73 -0.27 -19.45
N ARG A 194 -3.60 0.71 -19.22
CA ARG A 194 -4.82 0.59 -18.42
C ARG A 194 -5.78 -0.41 -19.08
N ALA A 195 -5.59 -1.70 -18.81
CA ALA A 195 -6.49 -2.75 -19.26
C ALA A 195 -7.78 -2.73 -18.43
N ALA A 196 -8.85 -3.29 -18.99
CA ALA A 196 -10.06 -3.53 -18.22
C ALA A 196 -9.72 -4.42 -17.01
N ARG A 197 -10.23 -4.05 -15.84
CA ARG A 197 -9.99 -4.79 -14.59
C ARG A 197 -10.65 -6.15 -14.70
N ALA A 198 -9.85 -7.19 -14.84
CA ALA A 198 -10.34 -8.56 -14.84
C ALA A 198 -10.30 -9.10 -13.41
N VAL A 199 -11.40 -9.70 -12.97
CA VAL A 199 -11.48 -10.41 -11.69
C VAL A 199 -11.50 -11.90 -11.98
N CYS A 200 -10.74 -12.67 -11.22
CA CYS A 200 -10.78 -14.13 -11.21
C CYS A 200 -10.94 -14.68 -9.79
N VAL A 201 -11.21 -15.98 -9.67
CA VAL A 201 -11.24 -16.67 -8.38
C VAL A 201 -9.96 -17.48 -8.23
N VAL A 202 -9.26 -17.31 -7.12
CA VAL A 202 -8.21 -18.22 -6.66
C VAL A 202 -8.90 -19.39 -5.98
N ASP A 203 -9.05 -20.53 -6.66
CA ASP A 203 -9.74 -21.71 -6.16
C ASP A 203 -8.91 -22.49 -5.13
N ALA A 204 -7.58 -22.47 -5.29
CA ALA A 204 -6.65 -23.12 -4.38
C ALA A 204 -5.31 -22.38 -4.33
N LEU A 205 -4.70 -22.36 -3.14
CA LEU A 205 -3.38 -21.78 -2.89
C LEU A 205 -2.58 -22.73 -1.99
N THR A 206 -1.38 -23.08 -2.43
CA THR A 206 -0.34 -23.66 -1.56
C THR A 206 0.87 -22.75 -1.62
N ALA A 207 1.38 -22.31 -0.47
CA ALA A 207 2.58 -21.47 -0.40
C ALA A 207 3.51 -21.97 0.72
N ASP A 208 4.81 -21.82 0.51
CA ASP A 208 5.82 -22.12 1.52
C ASP A 208 6.34 -20.84 2.22
N ALA A 209 7.24 -21.02 3.19
CA ALA A 209 7.80 -19.92 3.97
C ALA A 209 8.71 -18.98 3.15
N SER A 210 9.15 -19.38 1.96
CA SER A 210 9.94 -18.53 1.05
C SER A 210 9.05 -17.60 0.21
N GLY A 211 7.74 -17.85 0.19
CA GLY A 211 6.78 -17.16 -0.67
C GLY A 211 6.56 -17.86 -2.01
N ALA A 212 7.31 -18.94 -2.32
CA ALA A 212 7.01 -19.76 -3.49
C ALA A 212 5.62 -20.40 -3.32
N ALA A 213 4.79 -20.28 -4.35
CA ALA A 213 3.40 -20.68 -4.32
C ALA A 213 2.96 -21.41 -5.59
N CYS A 214 2.02 -22.33 -5.42
CA CYS A 214 1.24 -22.94 -6.48
C CYS A 214 -0.21 -22.51 -6.31
N VAL A 215 -0.80 -21.96 -7.37
CA VAL A 215 -2.16 -21.40 -7.35
C VAL A 215 -2.99 -21.99 -8.49
N GLN A 216 -4.27 -22.25 -8.19
CA GLN A 216 -5.26 -22.61 -9.18
C GLN A 216 -6.26 -21.46 -9.32
N LEU A 217 -6.45 -20.97 -10.54
CA LEU A 217 -7.39 -19.92 -10.87
C LEU A 217 -8.58 -20.49 -11.64
N GLY A 218 -9.78 -20.23 -11.14
CA GLY A 218 -11.05 -20.53 -11.79
C GLY A 218 -11.40 -19.47 -12.81
N GLN A 219 -11.79 -19.90 -14.02
CA GLN A 219 -12.21 -19.01 -15.11
C GLN A 219 -11.21 -17.86 -15.38
N ALA A 220 -9.91 -18.18 -15.38
CA ALA A 220 -8.86 -17.17 -15.47
C ALA A 220 -8.95 -16.39 -16.79
N PRO A 221 -8.87 -15.05 -16.74
CA PRO A 221 -8.89 -14.21 -17.94
C PRO A 221 -7.75 -14.59 -18.89
N ALA A 222 -7.92 -14.34 -20.19
CA ALA A 222 -6.90 -14.68 -21.20
C ALA A 222 -5.55 -13.98 -20.90
N GLU A 223 -5.63 -12.84 -20.23
CA GLU A 223 -4.56 -11.96 -19.81
C GLU A 223 -3.79 -12.47 -18.58
N ALA A 224 -4.23 -13.54 -17.90
CA ALA A 224 -3.49 -14.14 -16.79
C ALA A 224 -2.27 -14.91 -17.32
N VAL A 225 -1.19 -14.18 -17.58
CA VAL A 225 0.08 -14.67 -18.13
C VAL A 225 1.23 -14.45 -17.15
N PRO A 226 2.42 -15.04 -17.36
CA PRO A 226 3.60 -14.73 -16.57
C PRO A 226 3.89 -13.22 -16.52
N GLY A 227 4.26 -12.75 -15.32
CA GLY A 227 4.44 -11.34 -15.01
C GLY A 227 3.17 -10.62 -14.54
N CYS A 228 1.98 -11.20 -14.70
CA CYS A 228 0.76 -10.64 -14.12
C CYS A 228 0.78 -10.73 -12.60
N THR A 229 0.08 -9.80 -11.97
CA THR A 229 -0.01 -9.74 -10.52
C THR A 229 -1.45 -9.80 -10.06
N LEU A 230 -1.71 -10.56 -9.02
CA LEU A 230 -3.02 -10.69 -8.40
C LEU A 230 -3.05 -9.94 -7.08
N HIS A 231 -4.11 -9.17 -6.87
CA HIS A 231 -4.40 -8.46 -5.63
C HIS A 231 -5.78 -8.88 -5.11
N PRO A 232 -6.03 -8.84 -3.78
CA PRO A 232 -7.36 -9.11 -3.26
C PRO A 232 -8.37 -8.14 -3.86
N ALA A 233 -9.43 -8.67 -4.48
CA ALA A 233 -10.45 -7.84 -5.13
C ALA A 233 -11.14 -6.90 -4.13
N GLU A 234 -11.34 -7.35 -2.89
CA GLU A 234 -11.88 -6.52 -1.81
C GLU A 234 -11.08 -5.23 -1.60
N CYS A 235 -9.74 -5.26 -1.70
CA CYS A 235 -8.90 -4.09 -1.51
C CYS A 235 -9.18 -3.03 -2.59
N GLY A 236 -9.50 -3.50 -3.79
CA GLY A 236 -9.87 -2.67 -4.91
C GLY A 236 -11.29 -2.12 -4.87
N LEU A 237 -12.14 -2.64 -3.99
CA LEU A 237 -13.51 -2.18 -3.75
C LEU A 237 -13.61 -1.29 -2.50
N ARG A 238 -12.56 -1.19 -1.68
CA ARG A 238 -12.53 -0.34 -0.49
C ARG A 238 -12.54 1.13 -0.89
N GLU A 239 -13.60 1.82 -0.48
CA GLU A 239 -13.78 3.27 -0.60
C GLU A 239 -14.56 3.77 0.62
N HIS A 240 -14.35 5.04 0.99
CA HIS A 240 -15.09 5.76 2.01
C HIS A 240 -16.35 6.42 1.44
#